data_AF-A0A7R7Y0P4-F1
#
_entry.id   AF-A0A7R7Y0P4-F1
#
_cell.length_a   1.000
_cell.length_b   1.000
_cell.length_c   1.000
_cell.angle_alpha   90.00
_cell.angle_beta   90.00
_cell.angle_gamma   90.00
#
_symmetry.space_group_name_H-M   'P 1'
#
loop_
_entity.id
_entity.type
_entity.pdbx_description
1 polymer ?
#
loop_
_entity_poly.entity_id
_entity_poly.type
_entity_poly.pdbx_seq_one_letter_code
_entity_poly.pdbx_strand_id
1 'polypeptide(L)'
;MEHDQNITADSQFLSLCGITADTEPTSRIWHYTHDPERLVSVTSRIQDYATAFTPTGDVRALTSRARVDAILIMSLALAKRKRLNSAAATPQQCRDAENRLETLLWGNEQVVSLRGLSLSLNSCCIRHAVLDDVLWYGDPGELEASLVVVRTEELRGDADAGMGDVRYLAVLAAIAMVQQNRPKNPALDETYGILTDGVAWVFFRVDEDHKYSSLRLDWLEGQQQAIVGLIGRIMDASVAVKMAGEKLELNQLSWTLDWYRMASIWDIPRCVYLEEGEDDYSLENENEQQPNYHVFNERKMEWFSKLENQIPKSDNLEEINEEFKNALSESQKGKKENPIPSVAVTDIPATDVFKTLNLKREDRAVGRKHWELAPTERRTVSNHLKRNLEDIRLVYGRADENEAVIRLTIDAILLETMASIKRVESRKSLQMSLENPINYVYNTAEGKKQLTGRMDYTLWYGKQNEAETKLMVVEAKAVGEVPAGRYQAISYMALVQDARRKAGRAKAPIYGIATDTKDWEFIRMDATGVVDVHALSWDGGEDNIVISLIHKIVHEASCPSPASSNTVTRQKTIEELTGFVAKN
;
A
#
# COMPACT_ATOMS: atom_id res chain seq x y z
N MET A 1 29.73 -5.33 4.70
CA MET A 1 29.12 -4.79 3.47
C MET A 1 29.67 -5.61 2.32
N GLU A 2 28.84 -6.48 1.75
CA GLU A 2 29.22 -7.27 0.59
C GLU A 2 28.88 -6.48 -0.67
N HIS A 3 29.79 -6.51 -1.64
CA HIS A 3 29.55 -5.92 -2.95
C HIS A 3 28.96 -6.98 -3.86
N ASP A 4 27.78 -6.70 -4.42
CA ASP A 4 27.13 -7.62 -5.34
C ASP A 4 27.68 -7.37 -6.76
N GLN A 5 28.91 -7.83 -7.01
CA GLN A 5 29.53 -7.82 -8.34
C GLN A 5 28.87 -8.83 -9.31
N ASN A 6 27.93 -9.64 -8.80
CA ASN A 6 27.28 -10.72 -9.54
C ASN A 6 25.91 -10.33 -10.10
N ILE A 7 25.51 -9.05 -10.04
CA ILE A 7 24.33 -8.59 -10.76
C ILE A 7 24.66 -8.63 -12.26
N THR A 8 24.47 -9.79 -12.89
CA THR A 8 24.40 -9.99 -14.34
C THR A 8 23.06 -9.49 -14.86
N ALA A 9 22.63 -8.31 -14.42
CA ALA A 9 21.52 -7.61 -15.06
C ALA A 9 21.81 -7.57 -16.55
N ASP A 10 20.84 -7.99 -17.36
CA ASP A 10 20.99 -8.20 -18.79
C ASP A 10 21.76 -7.03 -19.41
N SER A 11 23.03 -7.30 -19.73
CA SER A 11 23.97 -6.28 -20.22
C SER A 11 23.44 -5.58 -21.46
N GLN A 12 22.54 -6.24 -22.21
CA GLN A 12 21.89 -5.66 -23.37
C GLN A 12 20.90 -4.57 -22.95
N PHE A 13 20.03 -4.81 -21.97
CA PHE A 13 19.08 -3.80 -21.50
C PHE A 13 19.77 -2.55 -20.97
N LEU A 14 20.76 -2.73 -20.08
CA LEU A 14 21.49 -1.61 -19.51
C LEU A 14 22.25 -0.84 -20.59
N SER A 15 22.92 -1.56 -21.51
CA SER A 15 23.57 -0.93 -22.67
C SER A 15 22.58 -0.16 -23.55
N LEU A 16 21.38 -0.68 -23.76
CA LEU A 16 20.33 -0.01 -24.53
C LEU A 16 19.91 1.29 -23.81
N CYS A 17 19.72 1.26 -22.50
CA CYS A 17 19.44 2.45 -21.68
C CYS A 17 20.62 3.43 -21.56
N GLY A 18 21.79 3.10 -22.13
CA GLY A 18 23.02 3.88 -21.95
C GLY A 18 23.59 3.81 -20.53
N ILE A 19 23.12 2.87 -19.72
CA ILE A 19 23.57 2.67 -18.34
C ILE A 19 24.74 1.68 -18.34
N THR A 20 25.83 2.05 -17.67
CA THR A 20 27.02 1.21 -17.56
C THR A 20 27.37 0.95 -16.10
N ALA A 21 27.96 -0.20 -15.79
CA ALA A 21 28.38 -0.48 -14.42
C ALA A 21 29.54 0.44 -14.03
N ASP A 22 29.45 1.05 -12.85
CA ASP A 22 30.54 1.81 -12.28
C ASP A 22 31.67 0.87 -11.82
N THR A 23 32.86 1.12 -12.35
CA THR A 23 34.08 0.36 -12.00
C THR A 23 34.81 0.95 -10.80
N GLU A 24 34.42 2.14 -10.32
CA GLU A 24 35.06 2.77 -9.17
C GLU A 24 34.80 2.01 -7.85
N PRO A 25 35.73 2.08 -6.88
CA PRO A 25 35.52 1.53 -5.55
C PRO A 25 34.30 2.17 -4.87
N THR A 26 33.24 1.39 -4.79
CA THR A 26 31.94 1.64 -4.14
C THR A 26 32.03 2.23 -2.72
N SER A 27 33.15 2.07 -2.01
CA SER A 27 33.33 2.57 -0.65
C SER A 27 33.18 4.08 -0.53
N ARG A 28 33.54 4.86 -1.57
CA ARG A 28 33.36 6.32 -1.57
C ARG A 28 31.93 6.75 -1.84
N ILE A 29 31.24 6.00 -2.70
CA ILE A 29 29.89 6.30 -3.14
C ILE A 29 28.90 6.11 -2.00
N TRP A 30 29.02 4.99 -1.29
CA TRP A 30 28.06 4.54 -0.29
C TRP A 30 28.43 4.93 1.15
N HIS A 31 29.14 6.04 1.33
CA HIS A 31 29.30 6.62 2.65
C HIS A 31 27.95 7.07 3.22
N TYR A 32 27.61 6.59 4.41
CA TYR A 32 26.44 7.02 5.15
C TYR A 32 26.84 7.85 6.37
N THR A 33 25.98 8.77 6.75
CA THR A 33 26.17 9.58 7.96
C THR A 33 25.64 8.80 9.16
N HIS A 34 26.42 8.72 10.23
CA HIS A 34 25.91 8.20 11.50
C HIS A 34 24.90 9.20 12.07
N ASP A 35 23.64 8.79 12.12
CA ASP A 35 22.51 9.59 12.60
C ASP A 35 21.74 8.75 13.65
N PRO A 36 22.17 8.81 14.93
CA PRO A 36 21.60 7.97 15.98
C PRO A 36 20.16 8.39 16.31
N GLU A 37 19.80 9.67 16.16
CA GLU A 37 18.44 10.15 16.44
C GLU A 37 17.43 9.59 15.43
N ARG A 38 17.79 9.61 14.13
CA ARG A 38 16.99 8.99 13.09
C ARG A 38 16.86 7.49 13.30
N LEU A 39 17.96 6.79 13.63
CA LEU A 39 17.90 5.36 13.92
C LEU A 39 16.99 5.03 15.11
N VAL A 40 17.11 5.76 16.22
CA VAL A 40 16.26 5.53 17.41
C VAL A 40 14.78 5.76 17.08
N SER A 41 14.47 6.82 16.33
CA SER A 41 13.10 7.11 15.93
C SER A 41 12.53 5.98 15.07
N VAL A 42 13.24 5.60 14.00
CA VAL A 42 12.82 4.55 13.07
C VAL A 42 12.67 3.19 13.77
N THR A 43 13.65 2.78 14.56
CA THR A 43 13.63 1.48 15.26
C THR A 43 12.52 1.40 16.30
N SER A 44 12.26 2.49 17.03
CA SER A 44 11.13 2.56 17.96
C SER A 44 9.79 2.34 17.25
N ARG A 45 9.59 2.97 16.08
CA ARG A 45 8.35 2.82 15.31
C ARG A 45 8.17 1.41 14.76
N ILE A 46 9.22 0.83 14.19
CA ILE A 46 9.19 -0.54 13.70
C ILE A 46 8.87 -1.51 14.83
N GLN A 47 9.39 -1.27 16.04
CA GLN A 47 9.10 -2.11 17.20
C GLN A 47 7.64 -1.99 17.64
N ASP A 48 7.05 -0.79 17.59
CA ASP A 48 5.63 -0.57 17.84
C ASP A 48 4.78 -1.36 16.85
N TYR A 49 5.12 -1.30 15.57
CA TYR A 49 4.44 -2.05 14.52
C TYR A 49 4.58 -3.54 14.74
N ALA A 50 5.78 -4.03 15.03
CA ALA A 50 6.04 -5.45 15.28
C ALA A 50 5.21 -5.96 16.47
N THR A 51 5.14 -5.15 17.53
CA THR A 51 4.30 -5.43 18.71
C THR A 51 2.84 -5.52 18.31
N ALA A 52 2.35 -4.60 17.49
CA ALA A 52 0.97 -4.54 17.04
C ALA A 52 0.58 -5.72 16.14
N PHE A 53 1.36 -6.01 15.09
CA PHE A 53 1.08 -7.09 14.13
C PHE A 53 1.23 -8.49 14.74
N THR A 54 2.26 -8.70 15.54
CA THR A 54 2.71 -10.06 15.89
C THR A 54 2.52 -10.35 17.38
N PRO A 55 2.31 -11.62 17.77
CA PRO A 55 2.31 -12.03 19.17
C PRO A 55 3.63 -11.77 19.91
N THR A 56 4.74 -11.86 19.18
CA THR A 56 6.11 -11.88 19.71
C THR A 56 6.77 -10.51 19.72
N GLY A 57 6.24 -9.55 18.95
CA GLY A 57 6.95 -8.30 18.67
C GLY A 57 8.13 -8.50 17.72
N ASP A 58 8.15 -9.58 16.94
CA ASP A 58 9.25 -9.89 16.03
C ASP A 58 9.14 -9.09 14.73
N VAL A 59 10.11 -8.21 14.49
CA VAL A 59 10.20 -7.38 13.28
C VAL A 59 10.23 -8.23 11.99
N ARG A 60 10.70 -9.48 12.06
CA ARG A 60 10.75 -10.39 10.91
C ARG A 60 9.37 -10.76 10.39
N ALA A 61 8.38 -10.80 11.27
CA ALA A 61 7.00 -11.16 10.96
C ALA A 61 6.13 -9.94 10.58
N LEU A 62 6.73 -8.75 10.47
CA LEU A 62 6.08 -7.62 9.83
C LEU A 62 6.04 -7.81 8.30
N THR A 63 4.96 -7.35 7.69
CA THR A 63 4.85 -7.24 6.24
C THR A 63 5.93 -6.31 5.70
N SER A 64 6.39 -6.58 4.47
CA SER A 64 7.37 -5.75 3.77
C SER A 64 6.92 -4.29 3.74
N ARG A 65 5.68 -4.05 3.31
CA ARG A 65 4.97 -2.76 3.31
C ARG A 65 5.09 -2.01 4.63
N ALA A 66 4.62 -2.58 5.74
CA ALA A 66 4.60 -1.87 7.03
C ALA A 66 6.00 -1.46 7.51
N ARG A 67 7.04 -2.26 7.21
CA ARG A 67 8.43 -1.92 7.53
C ARG A 67 8.97 -0.82 6.65
N VAL A 68 8.83 -0.96 5.33
CA VAL A 68 9.38 -0.04 4.34
C VAL A 68 8.76 1.34 4.52
N ASP A 69 7.43 1.41 4.61
CA ASP A 69 6.68 2.67 4.76
C ASP A 69 7.11 3.41 6.03
N ALA A 70 7.24 2.69 7.15
CA ALA A 70 7.72 3.28 8.42
C ALA A 70 9.12 3.88 8.27
N ILE A 71 10.04 3.20 7.60
CA ILE A 71 11.43 3.67 7.42
C ILE A 71 11.47 4.90 6.50
N LEU A 72 10.78 4.84 5.36
CA LEU A 72 10.80 5.89 4.34
C LEU A 72 10.12 7.17 4.83
N ILE A 73 8.93 7.06 5.39
CA ILE A 73 8.14 8.21 5.88
C ILE A 73 8.90 8.91 7.00
N MET A 74 9.36 8.17 8.01
CA MET A 74 10.07 8.78 9.14
C MET A 74 11.38 9.43 8.71
N SER A 75 12.12 8.83 7.77
CA SER A 75 13.38 9.39 7.29
C SER A 75 13.18 10.72 6.57
N LEU A 76 12.12 10.83 5.75
CA LEU A 76 11.77 12.07 5.05
C LEU A 76 11.19 13.12 6.00
N ALA A 77 10.33 12.74 6.95
CA ALA A 77 9.81 13.65 7.96
C ALA A 77 10.93 14.31 8.77
N LEU A 78 11.92 13.51 9.19
CA LEU A 78 13.10 14.01 9.90
C LEU A 78 13.95 14.94 9.02
N ALA A 79 14.14 14.61 7.74
CA ALA A 79 14.88 15.47 6.80
C ALA A 79 14.18 16.83 6.61
N LYS A 80 12.86 16.83 6.41
CA LYS A 80 12.04 18.05 6.31
C LYS A 80 12.11 18.87 7.60
N ARG A 81 11.90 18.25 8.76
CA ARG A 81 11.92 18.93 10.06
C ARG A 81 13.29 19.57 10.35
N LYS A 82 14.38 18.84 10.11
CA LYS A 82 15.76 19.36 10.23
C LYS A 82 15.93 20.63 9.39
N ARG A 83 15.38 20.65 8.17
CA ARG A 83 15.42 21.82 7.30
C ARG A 83 14.55 22.98 7.80
N LEU A 84 13.31 22.71 8.21
CA LEU A 84 12.41 23.72 8.76
C LEU A 84 13.01 24.40 10.00
N ASN A 85 13.58 23.61 10.92
CA ASN A 85 14.26 24.12 12.10
C ASN A 85 15.45 25.02 11.76
N SER A 86 16.17 24.71 10.67
CA SER A 86 17.28 25.55 10.19
C SER A 86 16.83 26.84 9.48
N ALA A 87 15.60 26.87 8.95
CA ALA A 87 15.05 28.00 8.21
C ALA A 87 14.34 29.04 9.11
N ALA A 88 14.20 28.75 10.41
CA ALA A 88 13.38 29.50 11.36
C ALA A 88 13.95 30.88 11.79
N ALA A 89 14.80 31.53 10.98
CA ALA A 89 15.30 32.87 11.30
C ALA A 89 14.19 33.94 11.27
N THR A 90 13.15 33.74 10.46
CA THR A 90 11.92 34.56 10.47
C THR A 90 10.66 33.71 10.21
N PRO A 91 9.47 34.09 10.72
CA PRO A 91 8.22 33.38 10.43
C PRO A 91 7.89 33.28 8.94
N GLN A 92 8.32 34.27 8.14
CA GLN A 92 8.11 34.24 6.70
C GLN A 92 8.99 33.20 6.01
N GLN A 93 10.27 33.09 6.40
CA GLN A 93 11.16 32.06 5.87
C GLN A 93 10.71 30.65 6.24
N CYS A 94 10.14 30.47 7.43
CA CYS A 94 9.54 29.19 7.84
C CYS A 94 8.38 28.82 6.91
N ARG A 95 7.41 29.73 6.71
CA ARG A 95 6.28 29.52 5.79
C ARG A 95 6.72 29.28 4.35
N ASP A 96 7.71 30.02 3.87
CA ASP A 96 8.27 29.84 2.53
C ASP A 96 8.94 28.45 2.40
N ALA A 97 9.61 27.97 3.44
CA ALA A 97 10.20 26.63 3.46
C ALA A 97 9.13 25.53 3.54
N GLU A 98 8.09 25.70 4.35
CA GLU A 98 6.94 24.79 4.45
C GLU A 98 6.26 24.63 3.08
N ASN A 99 5.88 25.74 2.43
CA ASN A 99 5.25 25.74 1.11
C ASN A 99 6.10 25.02 0.05
N ARG A 100 7.43 25.13 0.14
CA ARG A 100 8.34 24.43 -0.79
C ARG A 100 8.40 22.94 -0.48
N LEU A 101 8.49 22.56 0.79
CA LEU A 101 8.59 21.16 1.19
C LEU A 101 7.26 20.40 1.07
N GLU A 102 6.11 21.09 1.02
CA GLU A 102 4.80 20.49 0.72
C GLU A 102 4.80 19.73 -0.62
N THR A 103 5.61 20.16 -1.58
CA THR A 103 5.70 19.54 -2.93
C THR A 103 6.91 18.62 -3.08
N LEU A 104 7.56 18.23 -1.97
CA LEU A 104 8.50 17.11 -1.92
C LEU A 104 7.79 15.95 -1.24
N LEU A 105 7.24 15.01 -2.00
CA LEU A 105 6.33 14.01 -1.47
C LEU A 105 6.57 12.63 -2.09
N TRP A 106 6.07 11.60 -1.41
CA TRP A 106 6.01 10.25 -1.95
C TRP A 106 4.79 10.11 -2.86
N GLY A 107 4.99 9.64 -4.08
CA GLY A 107 3.94 9.01 -4.88
C GLY A 107 3.94 7.52 -4.59
N ASN A 108 2.79 6.99 -4.15
CA ASN A 108 2.62 5.56 -3.86
C ASN A 108 2.08 4.85 -5.11
N GLU A 109 2.49 3.60 -5.33
CA GLU A 109 1.99 2.69 -6.36
C GLU A 109 1.91 3.38 -7.73
N GLN A 110 3.06 3.86 -8.19
CA GLN A 110 3.20 4.61 -9.43
C GLN A 110 3.54 3.68 -10.59
N VAL A 111 3.03 4.01 -11.78
CA VAL A 111 3.45 3.34 -13.01
C VAL A 111 4.21 4.33 -13.87
N VAL A 112 5.50 4.09 -14.02
CA VAL A 112 6.28 4.80 -15.03
C VAL A 112 6.17 4.01 -16.31
N SER A 113 5.58 4.63 -17.33
CA SER A 113 5.33 3.98 -18.62
C SER A 113 5.95 4.73 -19.77
N LEU A 114 6.42 3.97 -20.75
CA LEU A 114 6.79 4.49 -22.05
C LEU A 114 5.55 4.47 -22.93
N ARG A 115 4.85 5.60 -23.03
CA ARG A 115 3.65 5.71 -23.87
C ARG A 115 4.05 5.91 -25.34
N GLY A 116 3.38 5.21 -26.26
CA GLY A 116 3.39 5.59 -27.68
C GLY A 116 3.92 4.58 -28.71
N LEU A 117 4.09 3.29 -28.40
CA LEU A 117 4.51 2.32 -29.40
C LEU A 117 3.67 1.04 -29.38
N SER A 118 2.81 0.92 -30.40
CA SER A 118 2.07 -0.29 -30.80
C SER A 118 2.98 -1.35 -31.44
N LEU A 119 4.30 -1.32 -31.17
CA LEU A 119 5.28 -2.13 -31.87
C LEU A 119 5.84 -3.20 -30.95
N SER A 120 5.77 -4.44 -31.43
CA SER A 120 6.17 -5.68 -30.76
C SER A 120 7.69 -5.76 -30.55
N LEU A 121 8.22 -4.98 -29.62
CA LEU A 121 9.56 -5.19 -29.09
C LEU A 121 9.55 -6.45 -28.22
N ASN A 122 9.80 -7.60 -28.85
CA ASN A 122 9.66 -8.92 -28.23
C ASN A 122 10.90 -9.38 -27.43
N SER A 123 11.98 -8.58 -27.37
CA SER A 123 13.18 -8.91 -26.58
C SER A 123 13.38 -8.06 -25.33
N CYS A 124 12.68 -6.93 -25.19
CA CYS A 124 12.73 -6.10 -23.98
C CYS A 124 11.30 -5.77 -23.53
N CYS A 125 10.77 -6.61 -22.63
CA CYS A 125 9.37 -6.56 -22.19
C CYS A 125 9.05 -5.40 -21.23
N ILE A 126 10.03 -4.59 -20.82
CA ILE A 126 9.82 -3.54 -19.82
C ILE A 126 9.28 -2.27 -20.48
N ARG A 127 7.97 -2.25 -20.74
CA ARG A 127 7.23 -1.04 -21.19
C ARG A 127 6.75 -0.17 -20.05
N HIS A 128 6.57 -0.80 -18.90
CA HIS A 128 6.03 -0.22 -17.69
C HIS A 128 6.88 -0.71 -16.52
N ALA A 129 7.25 0.20 -15.64
CA ALA A 129 7.79 -0.12 -14.34
C ALA A 129 6.74 0.25 -13.30
N VAL A 130 6.27 -0.76 -12.56
CA VAL A 130 5.42 -0.57 -11.39
C VAL A 130 6.36 -0.29 -10.22
N LEU A 131 6.15 0.85 -9.57
CA LEU A 131 6.94 1.35 -8.46
C LEU A 131 6.05 1.45 -7.23
N ASP A 132 6.53 0.96 -6.10
CA ASP A 132 5.81 1.05 -4.84
C ASP A 132 5.85 2.47 -4.28
N ASP A 133 7.02 3.12 -4.33
CA ASP A 133 7.19 4.50 -3.90
C ASP A 133 8.09 5.27 -4.88
N VAL A 134 7.76 6.54 -5.11
CA VAL A 134 8.59 7.48 -5.85
C VAL A 134 8.70 8.79 -5.10
N LEU A 135 9.91 9.25 -4.81
CA LEU A 135 10.14 10.53 -4.15
C LEU A 135 10.23 11.64 -5.19
N TRP A 136 9.16 12.40 -5.36
CA TRP A 136 9.09 13.54 -6.27
C TRP A 136 9.65 14.78 -5.58
N TYR A 137 10.68 15.40 -6.15
CA TYR A 137 11.16 16.72 -5.70
C TYR A 137 10.66 17.85 -6.60
N GLY A 138 10.16 17.54 -7.79
CA GLY A 138 9.67 18.51 -8.77
C GLY A 138 8.36 18.06 -9.40
N ASP A 139 8.16 18.39 -10.67
CA ASP A 139 6.99 17.99 -11.46
C ASP A 139 7.05 16.51 -11.86
N PRO A 140 6.08 15.66 -11.43
CA PRO A 140 5.99 14.26 -11.83
C PRO A 140 5.79 14.06 -13.34
N GLY A 141 5.15 15.01 -14.04
CA GLY A 141 5.00 14.99 -15.49
C GLY A 141 6.30 15.16 -16.24
N GLU A 142 7.27 15.81 -15.60
CA GLU A 142 8.65 15.98 -16.06
C GLU A 142 9.60 14.95 -15.45
N LEU A 143 9.05 13.97 -14.73
CA LEU A 143 9.77 12.91 -14.03
C LEU A 143 10.88 13.43 -13.10
N GLU A 144 10.63 14.53 -12.39
CA GLU A 144 11.56 15.10 -11.41
C GLU A 144 11.53 14.32 -10.07
N ALA A 145 12.01 13.07 -10.10
CA ALA A 145 12.08 12.15 -8.95
C ALA A 145 13.52 11.90 -8.48
N SER A 146 13.81 11.99 -7.18
CA SER A 146 15.16 11.71 -6.67
C SER A 146 15.39 10.23 -6.35
N LEU A 147 14.32 9.49 -6.05
CA LEU A 147 14.39 8.11 -5.60
C LEU A 147 13.17 7.31 -6.09
N VAL A 148 13.41 6.11 -6.59
CA VAL A 148 12.40 5.10 -6.88
C VAL A 148 12.55 3.90 -5.94
N VAL A 149 11.45 3.31 -5.51
CA VAL A 149 11.44 2.15 -4.61
C VAL A 149 10.56 1.07 -5.21
N VAL A 150 11.09 -0.15 -5.27
CA VAL A 150 10.35 -1.37 -5.58
C VAL A 150 10.41 -2.26 -4.35
N ARG A 151 9.23 -2.59 -3.83
CA ARG A 151 9.06 -3.54 -2.75
C ARG A 151 8.84 -4.93 -3.32
N THR A 152 9.17 -5.92 -2.53
CA THR A 152 8.93 -7.31 -2.88
C THR A 152 8.65 -8.11 -1.61
N GLU A 153 7.80 -9.13 -1.69
CA GLU A 153 7.45 -9.90 -0.49
C GLU A 153 8.55 -10.88 -0.06
N GLU A 154 9.44 -11.30 -0.96
CA GLU A 154 10.49 -12.27 -0.65
C GLU A 154 11.78 -11.97 -1.43
N LEU A 155 12.81 -11.42 -0.78
CA LEU A 155 14.20 -11.38 -1.31
C LEU A 155 15.07 -12.53 -0.76
N ARG A 156 14.50 -13.38 0.09
CA ARG A 156 15.25 -14.40 0.81
C ARG A 156 15.65 -15.56 -0.07
N GLY A 157 16.90 -15.52 -0.52
CA GLY A 157 17.92 -16.55 -0.27
C GLY A 157 17.79 -17.91 -0.95
N ASP A 158 16.63 -18.30 -1.46
CA ASP A 158 16.56 -19.46 -2.34
C ASP A 158 17.09 -19.02 -3.69
N ALA A 159 18.34 -19.40 -3.92
CA ALA A 159 19.13 -19.17 -5.12
C ALA A 159 18.54 -19.88 -6.35
N ASP A 160 17.24 -19.73 -6.61
CA ASP A 160 16.72 -19.82 -7.97
C ASP A 160 17.29 -18.62 -8.71
N ALA A 161 18.51 -18.83 -9.21
CA ALA A 161 19.43 -17.87 -9.81
C ALA A 161 18.86 -17.12 -11.03
N GLY A 162 17.60 -17.36 -11.41
CA GLY A 162 16.94 -16.69 -12.54
C GLY A 162 16.02 -15.52 -12.16
N MET A 163 15.42 -15.49 -10.97
CA MET A 163 14.35 -14.49 -10.69
C MET A 163 14.87 -13.18 -10.07
N GLY A 164 16.07 -13.20 -9.46
CA GLY A 164 16.69 -11.99 -8.91
C GLY A 164 16.96 -10.92 -9.97
N ASP A 165 17.44 -11.33 -11.14
CA ASP A 165 17.84 -10.43 -12.23
C ASP A 165 16.68 -9.57 -12.76
N VAL A 166 15.47 -10.13 -12.84
CA VAL A 166 14.29 -9.40 -13.36
C VAL A 166 13.90 -8.23 -12.45
N ARG A 167 13.99 -8.39 -11.12
CA ARG A 167 13.62 -7.33 -10.17
C ARG A 167 14.65 -6.21 -10.14
N TYR A 168 15.93 -6.53 -10.28
CA TYR A 168 16.98 -5.54 -10.45
C TYR A 168 16.78 -4.69 -11.70
N LEU A 169 16.43 -5.35 -12.80
CA LEU A 169 16.12 -4.68 -14.05
C LEU A 169 14.92 -3.74 -13.92
N ALA A 170 13.88 -4.09 -13.16
CA ALA A 170 12.73 -3.21 -12.96
C ALA A 170 13.12 -1.87 -12.31
N VAL A 171 13.96 -1.89 -11.27
CA VAL A 171 14.44 -0.68 -10.61
C VAL A 171 15.36 0.13 -11.54
N LEU A 172 16.32 -0.52 -12.19
CA LEU A 172 17.25 0.16 -13.11
C LEU A 172 16.52 0.73 -14.32
N ALA A 173 15.50 0.03 -14.84
CA ALA A 173 14.64 0.52 -15.92
C ALA A 173 13.89 1.77 -15.49
N ALA A 174 13.29 1.78 -14.30
CA ALA A 174 12.62 2.95 -13.77
C ALA A 174 13.56 4.14 -13.60
N ILE A 175 14.77 3.92 -13.06
CA ILE A 175 15.78 4.98 -12.96
C ILE A 175 16.16 5.51 -14.35
N ALA A 176 16.37 4.62 -15.32
CA ALA A 176 16.68 5.02 -16.70
C ALA A 176 15.57 5.88 -17.30
N MET A 177 14.31 5.46 -17.14
CA MET A 177 13.14 6.21 -17.60
C MET A 177 13.07 7.58 -16.92
N VAL A 178 13.32 7.67 -15.61
CA VAL A 178 13.36 8.94 -14.88
C VAL A 178 14.47 9.85 -15.42
N GLN A 179 15.71 9.36 -15.50
CA GLN A 179 16.86 10.16 -15.93
C GLN A 179 16.74 10.67 -17.37
N GLN A 180 16.33 9.80 -18.30
CA GLN A 180 16.28 10.14 -19.73
C GLN A 180 15.17 11.16 -20.08
N ASN A 181 14.17 11.29 -19.21
CA ASN A 181 13.04 12.20 -19.44
C ASN A 181 13.11 13.49 -18.64
N ARG A 182 13.99 13.52 -17.63
CA ARG A 182 14.22 14.71 -16.82
C ARG A 182 14.77 15.86 -17.69
N PRO A 183 14.47 17.13 -17.38
CA PRO A 183 15.10 18.26 -18.04
C PRO A 183 16.64 18.20 -18.01
N LYS A 184 17.29 18.71 -19.07
CA LYS A 184 18.75 18.61 -19.29
C LYS A 184 19.66 19.22 -18.22
N ASN A 185 19.12 20.13 -17.40
CA ASN A 185 19.85 20.75 -16.29
C ASN A 185 19.05 20.51 -15.00
N PRO A 186 18.99 19.27 -14.52
CA PRO A 186 18.21 18.97 -13.35
C PRO A 186 18.88 19.58 -12.11
N ALA A 187 18.07 19.85 -11.08
CA ALA A 187 18.62 20.30 -9.81
C ALA A 187 19.35 19.17 -9.04
N LEU A 188 19.17 17.92 -9.47
CA LEU A 188 19.87 16.73 -8.99
C LEU A 188 20.34 15.92 -10.19
N ASP A 189 21.64 15.71 -10.32
CA ASP A 189 22.22 14.97 -11.45
C ASP A 189 22.17 13.45 -11.25
N GLU A 190 21.89 13.02 -10.03
CA GLU A 190 21.82 11.60 -9.64
C GLU A 190 20.36 11.14 -9.50
N THR A 191 20.15 9.83 -9.65
CA THR A 191 18.88 9.18 -9.31
C THR A 191 19.16 7.91 -8.52
N TYR A 192 18.44 7.76 -7.42
CA TYR A 192 18.58 6.61 -6.54
C TYR A 192 17.48 5.58 -6.80
N GLY A 193 17.78 4.31 -6.52
CA GLY A 193 16.79 3.25 -6.50
C GLY A 193 16.93 2.40 -5.25
N ILE A 194 15.83 1.81 -4.78
CA ILE A 194 15.82 0.82 -3.71
C ILE A 194 14.99 -0.38 -4.16
N LEU A 195 15.56 -1.59 -4.04
CA LEU A 195 14.84 -2.86 -4.07
C LEU A 195 14.83 -3.44 -2.66
N THR A 196 13.66 -3.71 -2.07
CA THR A 196 13.59 -4.14 -0.67
C THR A 196 12.38 -4.99 -0.33
N ASP A 197 12.54 -5.91 0.62
CA ASP A 197 11.43 -6.61 1.30
C ASP A 197 11.25 -6.10 2.75
N GLY A 198 11.94 -5.02 3.09
CA GLY A 198 12.05 -4.47 4.43
C GLY A 198 13.11 -5.15 5.31
N VAL A 199 13.67 -6.30 4.90
CA VAL A 199 14.79 -6.99 5.56
C VAL A 199 16.06 -6.84 4.74
N ALA A 200 16.06 -7.28 3.49
CA ALA A 200 17.15 -7.08 2.54
C ALA A 200 16.91 -5.77 1.77
N TRP A 201 17.95 -4.95 1.67
CA TRP A 201 17.91 -3.66 1.00
C TRP A 201 19.01 -3.61 -0.04
N VAL A 202 18.64 -3.46 -1.31
CA VAL A 202 19.59 -3.20 -2.39
C VAL A 202 19.41 -1.78 -2.88
N PHE A 203 20.44 -0.98 -2.68
CA PHE A 203 20.50 0.41 -3.12
C PHE A 203 21.13 0.47 -4.50
N PHE A 204 20.58 1.33 -5.35
CA PHE A 204 21.11 1.70 -6.66
C PHE A 204 21.36 3.21 -6.67
N ARG A 205 22.43 3.61 -7.33
CA ARG A 205 22.72 5.00 -7.66
C ARG A 205 23.13 5.02 -9.11
N VAL A 206 22.44 5.80 -9.92
CA VAL A 206 22.86 6.15 -11.29
C VAL A 206 23.26 7.61 -11.28
N ASP A 207 24.49 7.88 -11.70
CA ASP A 207 25.06 9.24 -11.73
C ASP A 207 24.75 9.97 -13.05
N GLU A 208 25.38 11.15 -13.21
CA GLU A 208 25.25 12.01 -14.39
C GLU A 208 25.86 11.40 -15.66
N ASP A 209 26.83 10.50 -15.51
CA ASP A 209 27.47 9.76 -16.59
C ASP A 209 26.68 8.49 -16.98
N HIS A 210 25.49 8.29 -16.39
CA HIS A 210 24.71 7.06 -16.47
C HIS A 210 25.49 5.82 -15.97
N LYS A 211 26.43 5.99 -15.05
CA LYS A 211 27.09 4.86 -14.38
C LYS A 211 26.27 4.45 -13.17
N TYR A 212 25.93 3.16 -13.09
CA TYR A 212 25.23 2.63 -11.93
C TYR A 212 26.18 1.94 -10.97
N SER A 213 25.92 2.12 -9.68
CA SER A 213 26.54 1.35 -8.61
C SER A 213 25.44 0.76 -7.73
N SER A 214 25.75 -0.34 -7.04
CA SER A 214 24.82 -0.97 -6.10
C SER A 214 25.46 -1.30 -4.76
N LEU A 215 24.63 -1.39 -3.72
CA LEU A 215 25.02 -1.84 -2.39
C LEU A 215 23.90 -2.66 -1.76
N ARG A 216 24.23 -3.87 -1.30
CA ARG A 216 23.31 -4.74 -0.57
C ARG A 216 23.57 -4.64 0.93
N LEU A 217 22.50 -4.47 1.70
CA LEU A 217 22.50 -4.45 3.16
C LEU A 217 21.38 -5.34 3.71
N ASP A 218 21.57 -5.85 4.93
CA ASP A 218 20.58 -6.68 5.62
C ASP A 218 20.24 -6.09 7.01
N TRP A 219 18.97 -5.80 7.21
CA TRP A 219 18.42 -5.23 8.44
C TRP A 219 18.66 -6.11 9.66
N LEU A 220 18.65 -7.44 9.52
CA LEU A 220 18.79 -8.39 10.61
C LEU A 220 20.25 -8.68 10.97
N GLU A 221 21.21 -8.33 10.11
CA GLU A 221 22.64 -8.52 10.32
C GLU A 221 23.33 -7.33 11.03
N GLY A 222 22.56 -6.54 11.79
CA GLY A 222 23.11 -5.39 12.53
C GLY A 222 23.45 -4.18 11.64
N GLN A 223 22.98 -4.17 10.38
CA GLN A 223 23.27 -3.09 9.42
C GLN A 223 22.19 -2.00 9.40
N GLN A 224 21.32 -1.94 10.42
CA GLN A 224 20.21 -0.98 10.48
C GLN A 224 20.71 0.48 10.41
N GLN A 225 21.83 0.77 11.07
CA GLN A 225 22.43 2.11 11.05
C GLN A 225 22.89 2.51 9.63
N ALA A 226 23.42 1.57 8.85
CA ALA A 226 23.86 1.83 7.49
C ALA A 226 22.65 2.08 6.57
N ILE A 227 21.62 1.23 6.67
CA ILE A 227 20.37 1.36 5.92
C ILE A 227 19.72 2.72 6.20
N VAL A 228 19.47 3.03 7.47
CA VAL A 228 18.83 4.29 7.89
C VAL A 228 19.70 5.50 7.57
N GLY A 229 21.03 5.37 7.68
CA GLY A 229 21.97 6.43 7.32
C GLY A 229 22.00 6.74 5.82
N LEU A 230 21.92 5.72 4.96
CA LEU A 230 21.86 5.88 3.51
C LEU A 230 20.53 6.51 3.08
N ILE A 231 19.41 5.98 3.56
CA ILE A 231 18.09 6.55 3.30
C ILE A 231 18.06 8.00 3.78
N GLY A 232 18.55 8.27 4.99
CA GLY A 232 18.66 9.60 5.55
C GLY A 232 19.48 10.58 4.69
N ARG A 233 20.59 10.12 4.12
CA ARG A 233 21.42 10.91 3.18
C ARG A 233 20.64 11.24 1.90
N ILE A 234 19.94 10.27 1.32
CA ILE A 234 19.12 10.46 0.11
C ILE A 234 17.99 11.47 0.38
N MET A 235 17.32 11.36 1.53
CA MET A 235 16.27 12.31 1.93
C MET A 235 16.81 13.72 2.15
N ASP A 236 17.94 13.85 2.87
CA ASP A 236 18.58 15.14 3.12
C ASP A 236 19.02 15.82 1.80
N ALA A 237 19.55 15.06 0.84
CA ALA A 237 19.89 15.55 -0.50
C ALA A 237 18.65 16.01 -1.27
N SER A 238 17.58 15.22 -1.27
CA SER A 238 16.31 15.56 -1.94
C SER A 238 15.69 16.85 -1.38
N VAL A 239 15.72 17.01 -0.05
CA VAL A 239 15.30 18.24 0.65
C VAL A 239 16.20 19.42 0.26
N ALA A 240 17.51 19.24 0.18
CA ALA A 240 18.43 20.30 -0.20
C ALA A 240 18.18 20.79 -1.64
N VAL A 241 18.01 19.86 -2.59
CA VAL A 241 17.65 20.14 -3.98
C VAL A 241 16.34 20.92 -4.06
N LYS A 242 15.29 20.43 -3.37
CA LYS A 242 13.99 21.12 -3.33
C LYS A 242 14.11 22.56 -2.82
N MET A 243 15.00 22.78 -1.85
CA MET A 243 15.23 24.07 -1.22
C MET A 243 16.22 24.99 -1.97
N ALA A 244 17.00 24.43 -2.89
CA ALA A 244 17.93 25.17 -3.74
C ALA A 244 17.28 25.63 -5.05
N GLY A 245 16.30 24.88 -5.57
CA GLY A 245 15.59 25.25 -6.81
C GLY A 245 15.11 26.70 -6.80
N GLU A 246 15.19 27.38 -7.94
CA GLU A 246 14.66 28.74 -8.06
C GLU A 246 13.19 28.76 -7.65
N LYS A 247 12.71 29.93 -7.23
CA LYS A 247 11.29 30.18 -6.93
C LYS A 247 10.50 30.19 -8.24
N LEU A 248 10.62 29.12 -9.05
CA LEU A 248 9.71 28.82 -10.13
C LEU A 248 8.32 28.95 -9.53
N GLU A 249 7.56 29.86 -10.13
CA GLU A 249 6.33 30.38 -9.54
C GLU A 249 5.45 29.20 -9.14
N LEU A 250 5.34 28.94 -7.83
CA LEU A 250 4.38 27.99 -7.25
C LEU A 250 2.95 28.24 -7.75
N ASN A 251 2.71 29.41 -8.36
CA ASN A 251 1.45 29.82 -8.98
C ASN A 251 1.24 29.26 -10.41
N GLN A 252 2.28 28.77 -11.09
CA GLN A 252 2.18 28.25 -12.47
C GLN A 252 2.18 26.73 -12.57
N LEU A 253 2.81 26.03 -11.61
CA LEU A 253 2.59 24.59 -11.46
C LEU A 253 1.19 24.42 -10.87
N SER A 254 0.17 24.43 -11.73
CA SER A 254 -1.14 23.93 -11.36
C SER A 254 -0.99 22.44 -11.14
N TRP A 255 -0.51 22.05 -9.96
CA TRP A 255 -0.79 20.75 -9.38
C TRP A 255 -2.32 20.69 -9.26
N THR A 256 -2.98 20.36 -10.36
CA THR A 256 -4.43 20.30 -10.41
C THR A 256 -4.87 19.29 -9.37
N LEU A 257 -6.05 19.50 -8.79
CA LEU A 257 -6.65 18.59 -7.80
C LEU A 257 -6.59 17.12 -8.29
N ASP A 258 -6.64 16.92 -9.61
CA ASP A 258 -6.53 15.62 -10.27
C ASP A 258 -5.16 14.93 -10.05
N TRP A 259 -4.06 15.67 -9.92
CA TRP A 259 -2.72 15.09 -9.71
C TRP A 259 -2.54 14.58 -8.29
N TYR A 260 -3.16 15.24 -7.31
CA TYR A 260 -3.27 14.69 -5.95
C TYR A 260 -4.09 13.39 -5.91
N ARG A 261 -4.98 13.19 -6.91
CA ARG A 261 -5.79 11.98 -7.08
C ARG A 261 -5.13 10.89 -7.95
N MET A 262 -4.09 11.17 -8.74
CA MET A 262 -3.44 10.19 -9.64
C MET A 262 -2.59 9.12 -8.94
N ALA A 263 -2.84 8.80 -7.67
CA ALA A 263 -1.96 7.96 -6.87
C ALA A 263 -2.70 6.76 -6.28
N SER A 264 -3.02 5.81 -7.15
CA SER A 264 -2.73 4.39 -6.99
C SER A 264 -3.04 3.65 -8.30
N ILE A 265 -2.38 2.53 -8.57
CA ILE A 265 -2.75 1.63 -9.69
C ILE A 265 -4.19 1.13 -9.53
N TRP A 266 -4.70 1.11 -8.30
CA TRP A 266 -6.03 0.62 -7.97
C TRP A 266 -7.14 1.57 -8.41
N ASP A 267 -6.84 2.86 -8.61
CA ASP A 267 -7.81 3.89 -9.05
C ASP A 267 -7.87 4.06 -10.56
N ILE A 268 -6.94 3.45 -11.31
CA ILE A 268 -7.11 3.29 -12.75
C ILE A 268 -8.19 2.22 -12.91
N PRO A 269 -9.40 2.53 -13.45
CA PRO A 269 -10.37 1.49 -13.78
C PRO A 269 -9.60 0.48 -14.58
N ARG A 270 -9.49 -0.76 -14.05
CA ARG A 270 -8.65 -1.85 -14.60
C ARG A 270 -8.47 -1.56 -16.06
N CYS A 271 -7.29 -1.08 -16.48
CA CYS A 271 -7.01 -0.93 -17.89
C CYS A 271 -7.41 -2.28 -18.44
N VAL A 272 -8.53 -2.30 -19.16
CA VAL A 272 -9.07 -3.50 -19.74
C VAL A 272 -7.85 -3.96 -20.51
N TYR A 273 -7.23 -5.06 -20.05
CA TYR A 273 -6.41 -5.83 -20.94
C TYR A 273 -7.37 -6.02 -22.09
N LEU A 274 -7.15 -5.27 -23.17
CA LEU A 274 -7.84 -5.46 -24.42
C LEU A 274 -7.37 -6.84 -24.84
N GLU A 275 -7.95 -7.87 -24.21
CA GLU A 275 -8.29 -9.08 -24.91
C GLU A 275 -9.07 -8.54 -26.09
N GLU A 276 -8.40 -8.54 -27.25
CA GLU A 276 -9.00 -8.28 -28.54
C GLU A 276 -10.08 -9.36 -28.78
N GLY A 277 -11.16 -9.26 -28.03
CA GLY A 277 -12.40 -9.98 -28.20
C GLY A 277 -13.36 -9.00 -28.83
N GLU A 278 -13.47 -9.10 -30.16
CA GLU A 278 -14.50 -8.45 -30.96
C GLU A 278 -15.89 -8.97 -30.53
N ASP A 279 -16.45 -8.45 -29.43
CA ASP A 279 -17.86 -8.65 -29.10
C ASP A 279 -18.58 -7.30 -28.97
N ASP A 280 -19.33 -7.02 -30.02
CA ASP A 280 -20.19 -5.88 -30.28
C ASP A 280 -21.34 -5.81 -29.26
N TYR A 281 -21.14 -5.08 -28.15
CA TYR A 281 -22.21 -4.67 -27.24
C TYR A 281 -22.19 -3.16 -27.04
N SER A 282 -22.89 -2.45 -27.93
CA SER A 282 -23.28 -1.05 -27.74
C SER A 282 -24.38 -0.94 -26.68
N LEU A 283 -24.03 -0.55 -25.45
CA LEU A 283 -24.98 -0.01 -24.48
C LEU A 283 -24.88 1.51 -24.48
N GLU A 284 -25.85 2.15 -25.14
CA GLU A 284 -26.11 3.59 -25.08
C GLU A 284 -26.54 3.95 -23.64
N ASN A 285 -25.61 4.47 -22.84
CA ASN A 285 -25.94 5.21 -21.63
C ASN A 285 -25.29 6.59 -21.70
N GLU A 286 -25.94 7.48 -22.46
CA GLU A 286 -25.61 8.89 -22.52
C GLU A 286 -26.03 9.57 -21.21
N ASN A 287 -25.08 9.83 -20.29
CA ASN A 287 -25.00 11.04 -19.44
C ASN A 287 -24.03 10.96 -18.25
N GLU A 288 -23.28 9.88 -18.04
CA GLU A 288 -22.12 9.95 -17.14
C GLU A 288 -20.92 10.49 -17.92
N GLN A 289 -20.66 11.80 -17.76
CA GLN A 289 -19.39 12.39 -18.15
C GLN A 289 -18.29 11.66 -17.38
N GLN A 290 -17.63 10.70 -18.03
CA GLN A 290 -16.42 10.10 -17.52
C GLN A 290 -15.44 11.24 -17.19
N PRO A 291 -14.81 11.24 -16.01
CA PRO A 291 -13.83 12.27 -15.66
C PRO A 291 -12.77 12.30 -16.75
N ASN A 292 -12.51 13.51 -17.27
CA ASN A 292 -11.56 13.74 -18.36
C ASN A 292 -10.14 13.56 -17.79
N TYR A 293 -9.66 12.32 -17.72
CA TYR A 293 -8.33 12.02 -17.20
C TYR A 293 -7.28 12.68 -18.09
N HIS A 294 -6.46 13.56 -17.51
CA HIS A 294 -5.31 14.11 -18.21
C HIS A 294 -4.31 12.98 -18.52
N VAL A 295 -4.36 12.53 -19.76
CA VAL A 295 -3.30 11.77 -20.42
C VAL A 295 -2.00 12.56 -20.25
N PHE A 296 -0.98 11.95 -19.63
CA PHE A 296 0.40 12.48 -19.59
C PHE A 296 0.74 13.11 -20.95
N ASN A 297 1.18 14.37 -20.96
CA ASN A 297 1.60 15.05 -22.18
C ASN A 297 2.59 14.16 -22.92
N GLU A 298 2.26 13.78 -24.15
CA GLU A 298 3.08 12.91 -24.98
C GLU A 298 4.42 13.58 -25.28
N ARG A 299 5.45 13.26 -24.50
CA ARG A 299 6.82 13.52 -24.91
C ARG A 299 7.29 12.38 -25.77
N LYS A 300 7.40 12.66 -27.06
CA LYS A 300 8.03 11.76 -28.03
C LYS A 300 9.47 11.51 -27.60
N MET A 301 9.76 10.29 -27.14
CA MET A 301 11.09 9.92 -26.67
C MET A 301 12.00 9.54 -27.85
N GLU A 302 12.77 10.51 -28.34
CA GLU A 302 13.71 10.30 -29.45
C GLU A 302 14.75 9.21 -29.17
N TRP A 303 15.20 9.06 -27.92
CA TRP A 303 16.18 8.03 -27.55
C TRP A 303 15.60 6.61 -27.68
N PHE A 304 14.33 6.42 -27.29
CA PHE A 304 13.67 5.13 -27.39
C PHE A 304 13.41 4.74 -28.84
N SER A 305 13.10 5.72 -29.69
CA SER A 305 13.03 5.49 -31.15
C SER A 305 14.38 5.02 -31.72
N LYS A 306 15.52 5.49 -31.18
CA LYS A 306 16.85 4.98 -31.58
C LYS A 306 17.09 3.55 -31.08
N LEU A 307 16.60 3.23 -29.89
CA LEU A 307 16.65 1.90 -29.28
C LEU A 307 15.89 0.86 -30.11
N GLU A 308 14.67 1.21 -30.50
CA GLU A 308 13.78 0.36 -31.29
C GLU A 308 14.41 -0.02 -32.63
N ASN A 309 15.14 0.90 -33.26
CA ASN A 309 15.84 0.65 -34.51
C ASN A 309 17.08 -0.25 -34.37
N GLN A 310 17.57 -0.51 -33.16
CA GLN A 310 18.77 -1.33 -32.91
C GLN A 310 18.45 -2.79 -32.56
N ILE A 311 17.19 -3.13 -32.28
CA ILE A 311 16.78 -4.48 -31.87
C ILE A 311 16.49 -5.34 -33.11
N PRO A 312 17.19 -6.48 -33.31
CA PRO A 312 16.92 -7.39 -34.42
C PRO A 312 15.50 -8.01 -34.34
N LYS A 313 14.76 -8.00 -35.46
CA LYS A 313 13.47 -8.70 -35.56
C LYS A 313 13.71 -10.21 -35.67
N SER A 314 13.04 -11.01 -34.84
CA SER A 314 13.16 -12.47 -34.80
C SER A 314 11.93 -13.16 -35.40
N ASP A 315 12.14 -14.08 -36.35
CA ASP A 315 11.09 -14.71 -37.17
C ASP A 315 10.38 -15.92 -36.52
N ASN A 316 10.79 -16.37 -35.31
CA ASN A 316 10.37 -17.66 -34.75
C ASN A 316 9.34 -17.60 -33.59
N LEU A 317 8.56 -16.52 -33.49
CA LEU A 317 7.77 -16.18 -32.28
C LEU A 317 6.26 -16.41 -32.39
N GLU A 318 5.69 -16.49 -33.59
CA GLU A 318 4.26 -16.83 -33.76
C GLU A 318 3.95 -18.25 -33.25
N GLU A 319 4.91 -19.16 -33.33
CA GLU A 319 4.76 -20.56 -32.92
C GLU A 319 4.61 -20.73 -31.39
N ILE A 320 5.31 -19.92 -30.59
CA ILE A 320 5.27 -19.97 -29.11
C ILE A 320 3.93 -19.42 -28.57
N ASN A 321 3.40 -18.36 -29.18
CA ASN A 321 2.11 -17.78 -28.76
C ASN A 321 0.94 -18.72 -29.04
N GLU A 322 0.97 -19.46 -30.15
CA GLU A 322 -0.05 -20.45 -30.47
C GLU A 322 0.01 -21.67 -29.53
N GLU A 323 1.19 -22.15 -29.12
CA GLU A 323 1.30 -23.20 -28.11
C GLU A 323 0.72 -22.78 -26.75
N PHE A 324 0.95 -21.53 -26.33
CA PHE A 324 0.43 -21.02 -25.06
C PHE A 324 -1.10 -20.90 -25.06
N LYS A 325 -1.69 -20.40 -26.16
CA LYS A 325 -3.15 -20.35 -26.35
C LYS A 325 -3.77 -21.75 -26.34
N ASN A 326 -3.12 -22.72 -26.98
CA ASN A 326 -3.58 -24.10 -27.01
C ASN A 326 -3.58 -24.73 -25.61
N ALA A 327 -2.52 -24.52 -24.81
CA ALA A 327 -2.45 -25.01 -23.43
C ALA A 327 -3.53 -24.42 -22.51
N LEU A 328 -3.84 -23.13 -22.64
CA LEU A 328 -4.96 -22.47 -21.92
C LEU A 328 -6.30 -23.12 -22.27
N SER A 329 -6.55 -23.38 -23.56
CA SER A 329 -7.80 -23.97 -24.04
C SER A 329 -8.01 -25.43 -23.60
N GLU A 330 -6.93 -26.21 -23.45
CA GLU A 330 -7.00 -27.60 -22.98
C GLU A 330 -7.28 -27.70 -21.47
N SER A 331 -6.79 -26.74 -20.67
CA SER A 331 -7.08 -26.71 -19.23
C SER A 331 -8.56 -26.47 -18.90
N GLN A 332 -9.30 -25.81 -19.81
CA GLN A 332 -10.70 -25.43 -19.63
C GLN A 332 -11.71 -26.51 -20.05
N LYS A 333 -11.29 -27.59 -20.72
CA LYS A 333 -12.20 -28.64 -21.22
C LYS A 333 -12.75 -29.60 -20.15
N GLY A 334 -12.33 -29.46 -18.89
CA GLY A 334 -12.62 -30.43 -17.82
C GLY A 334 -13.51 -29.92 -16.68
N LYS A 335 -14.79 -29.57 -16.94
CA LYS A 335 -15.98 -29.74 -16.04
C LYS A 335 -17.14 -28.83 -16.47
N LYS A 336 -18.18 -29.42 -17.05
CA LYS A 336 -19.47 -28.76 -17.33
C LYS A 336 -20.36 -28.71 -16.09
N GLU A 337 -19.90 -28.07 -15.02
CA GLU A 337 -20.82 -27.59 -13.98
C GLU A 337 -21.11 -26.12 -14.30
N ASN A 338 -22.39 -25.71 -14.25
CA ASN A 338 -22.74 -24.31 -14.45
C ASN A 338 -21.96 -23.47 -13.41
N PRO A 339 -21.06 -22.56 -13.84
CA PRO A 339 -20.20 -21.85 -12.92
C PRO A 339 -21.06 -21.02 -11.96
N ILE A 340 -20.71 -21.04 -10.67
CA ILE A 340 -21.35 -20.17 -9.69
C ILE A 340 -21.01 -18.73 -10.10
N PRO A 341 -22.01 -17.84 -10.27
CA PRO A 341 -21.74 -16.45 -10.64
C PRO A 341 -20.83 -15.80 -9.60
N SER A 342 -19.71 -15.23 -10.04
CA SER A 342 -18.79 -14.45 -9.21
C SER A 342 -19.21 -12.99 -9.22
N VAL A 343 -19.31 -12.37 -8.04
CA VAL A 343 -19.69 -10.96 -7.87
C VAL A 343 -18.71 -10.33 -6.88
N ALA A 344 -18.08 -9.20 -7.24
CA ALA A 344 -17.24 -8.51 -6.29
C ALA A 344 -18.11 -7.83 -5.22
N VAL A 345 -17.62 -7.77 -3.99
CA VAL A 345 -18.32 -7.07 -2.89
C VAL A 345 -18.55 -5.59 -3.23
N THR A 346 -17.63 -4.99 -3.98
CA THR A 346 -17.70 -3.63 -4.50
C THR A 346 -18.85 -3.41 -5.49
N ASP A 347 -19.30 -4.47 -6.16
CA ASP A 347 -20.33 -4.40 -7.22
C ASP A 347 -21.75 -4.54 -6.66
N ILE A 348 -21.89 -4.82 -5.35
CA ILE A 348 -23.21 -4.88 -4.69
C ILE A 348 -23.65 -3.43 -4.42
N PRO A 349 -24.75 -2.95 -5.03
CA PRO A 349 -25.23 -1.60 -4.78
C PRO A 349 -25.52 -1.37 -3.30
N ALA A 350 -25.19 -0.19 -2.79
CA ALA A 350 -25.42 0.21 -1.40
C ALA A 350 -26.87 -0.04 -0.93
N THR A 351 -27.84 0.18 -1.82
CA THR A 351 -29.27 -0.05 -1.57
C THR A 351 -29.63 -1.52 -1.42
N ASP A 352 -28.82 -2.42 -1.99
CA ASP A 352 -29.11 -3.85 -2.09
C ASP A 352 -28.33 -4.69 -1.07
N VAL A 353 -27.30 -4.14 -0.40
CA VAL A 353 -26.49 -4.88 0.58
C VAL A 353 -27.34 -5.56 1.65
N PHE A 354 -28.28 -4.85 2.26
CA PHE A 354 -29.14 -5.40 3.32
C PHE A 354 -30.07 -6.51 2.80
N LYS A 355 -30.62 -6.34 1.59
CA LYS A 355 -31.49 -7.33 0.96
C LYS A 355 -30.72 -8.57 0.53
N THR A 356 -29.59 -8.37 -0.15
CA THR A 356 -28.72 -9.42 -0.70
C THR A 356 -28.17 -10.33 0.38
N LEU A 357 -27.78 -9.74 1.52
CA LEU A 357 -27.15 -10.44 2.65
C LEU A 357 -28.12 -10.74 3.80
N ASN A 358 -29.42 -10.51 3.58
CA ASN A 358 -30.50 -10.75 4.55
C ASN A 358 -30.21 -10.12 5.94
N LEU A 359 -29.81 -8.85 5.94
CA LEU A 359 -29.48 -8.06 7.13
C LEU A 359 -30.62 -7.12 7.50
N LYS A 360 -30.58 -6.62 8.73
CA LYS A 360 -31.53 -5.61 9.23
C LYS A 360 -30.77 -4.40 9.76
N ARG A 361 -31.36 -3.22 9.64
CA ARG A 361 -30.84 -2.01 10.28
C ARG A 361 -31.43 -1.87 11.67
N GLU A 362 -30.61 -1.47 12.65
CA GLU A 362 -31.10 -1.14 13.98
C GLU A 362 -32.00 0.11 13.94
N ASP A 363 -33.08 0.09 14.72
CA ASP A 363 -33.94 1.25 14.88
C ASP A 363 -33.21 2.31 15.71
N ARG A 364 -33.08 3.52 15.15
CA ARG A 364 -32.39 4.66 15.76
C ARG A 364 -32.90 5.00 17.16
N ALA A 365 -34.13 4.61 17.52
CA ALA A 365 -34.72 4.86 18.83
C ALA A 365 -34.13 3.99 19.96
N VAL A 366 -33.46 2.87 19.65
CA VAL A 366 -33.10 1.83 20.65
C VAL A 366 -31.58 1.64 20.80
N GLY A 367 -30.77 1.92 19.76
CA GLY A 367 -29.41 1.37 19.63
C GLY A 367 -28.21 2.12 20.25
N ARG A 368 -28.34 3.38 20.69
CA ARG A 368 -27.12 4.18 20.99
C ARG A 368 -26.33 3.79 22.23
N LYS A 369 -26.90 3.00 23.15
CA LYS A 369 -26.24 2.68 24.44
C LYS A 369 -24.91 1.93 24.28
N HIS A 370 -24.73 1.20 23.18
CA HIS A 370 -23.51 0.43 22.98
C HIS A 370 -22.28 1.31 22.73
N TRP A 371 -22.46 2.43 22.03
CA TRP A 371 -21.37 3.36 21.69
C TRP A 371 -21.02 4.32 22.82
N GLU A 372 -21.81 4.35 23.89
CA GLU A 372 -21.50 5.13 25.08
C GLU A 372 -20.21 4.59 25.75
N LEU A 373 -19.26 5.51 25.97
CA LEU A 373 -17.99 5.21 26.63
C LEU A 373 -18.07 5.55 28.11
N ALA A 374 -17.85 4.54 28.95
CA ALA A 374 -17.64 4.74 30.38
C ALA A 374 -16.37 5.59 30.61
N PRO A 375 -16.26 6.34 31.73
CA PRO A 375 -15.06 7.12 32.03
C PRO A 375 -13.75 6.31 31.99
N THR A 376 -13.81 5.02 32.36
CA THR A 376 -12.68 4.09 32.34
C THR A 376 -12.33 3.56 30.95
N GLU A 377 -13.23 3.70 29.97
CA GLU A 377 -13.01 3.32 28.56
C GLU A 377 -12.40 4.47 27.76
N ARG A 378 -12.48 5.70 28.27
CA ARG A 378 -11.90 6.86 27.59
C ARG A 378 -10.38 6.75 27.55
N ARG A 379 -9.81 7.04 26.40
CA ARG A 379 -8.39 7.07 26.09
C ARG A 379 -8.04 8.44 25.55
N THR A 380 -6.83 8.90 25.82
CA THR A 380 -6.28 10.10 25.19
C THR A 380 -5.45 9.69 23.99
N VAL A 381 -5.42 10.53 22.96
CA VAL A 381 -4.45 10.39 21.87
C VAL A 381 -3.05 10.61 22.45
N SER A 382 -2.18 9.61 22.32
CA SER A 382 -0.81 9.68 22.84
C SER A 382 -0.02 10.78 22.12
N ASN A 383 0.97 11.35 22.80
CA ASN A 383 1.88 12.32 22.16
C ASN A 383 2.70 11.68 21.04
N HIS A 384 2.95 10.38 21.12
CA HIS A 384 3.66 9.64 20.08
C HIS A 384 2.80 9.52 18.80
N LEU A 385 1.52 9.17 18.93
CA LEU A 385 0.59 9.13 17.79
C LEU A 385 0.46 10.51 17.16
N LYS A 386 0.28 11.57 17.96
CA LYS A 386 0.20 12.94 17.45
C LYS A 386 1.42 13.31 16.59
N ARG A 387 2.63 13.05 17.11
CA ARG A 387 3.87 13.29 16.35
C ARG A 387 3.93 12.46 15.07
N ASN A 388 3.48 11.21 15.11
CA ASN A 388 3.49 10.37 13.93
C ASN A 388 2.50 10.85 12.85
N LEU A 389 1.31 11.30 13.27
CA LEU A 389 0.33 11.92 12.38
C LEU A 389 0.85 13.24 11.81
N GLU A 390 1.54 14.05 12.62
CA GLU A 390 2.24 15.25 12.17
C GLU A 390 3.35 14.91 11.15
N ASP A 391 4.08 13.82 11.33
CA ASP A 391 5.13 13.37 10.41
C ASP A 391 4.57 12.88 9.07
N ILE A 392 3.46 12.14 9.09
CA ILE A 392 2.75 11.76 7.86
C ILE A 392 2.27 13.02 7.12
N ARG A 393 1.62 13.95 7.82
CA ARG A 393 1.17 15.24 7.25
C ARG A 393 2.32 16.05 6.70
N LEU A 394 3.46 16.11 7.41
CA LEU A 394 4.66 16.82 6.96
C LEU A 394 5.24 16.21 5.68
N VAL A 395 5.20 14.88 5.55
CA VAL A 395 5.74 14.15 4.39
C VAL A 395 4.86 14.33 3.16
N TYR A 396 3.55 14.19 3.30
CA TYR A 396 2.62 14.20 2.17
C TYR A 396 2.03 15.58 1.86
N GLY A 397 2.14 16.54 2.76
CA GLY A 397 1.63 17.89 2.55
C GLY A 397 0.13 17.86 2.24
N ARG A 398 -0.24 18.37 1.06
CA ARG A 398 -1.64 18.41 0.58
C ARG A 398 -2.11 17.14 -0.10
N ALA A 399 -1.24 16.14 -0.25
CA ALA A 399 -1.61 14.81 -0.71
C ALA A 399 -2.20 13.94 0.42
N ASP A 400 -2.53 14.52 1.57
CA ASP A 400 -3.13 13.81 2.71
C ASP A 400 -4.54 13.28 2.44
N GLU A 401 -5.18 13.73 1.36
CA GLU A 401 -6.47 13.21 0.87
C GLU A 401 -6.33 11.99 -0.05
N ASN A 402 -5.10 11.60 -0.40
CA ASN A 402 -4.85 10.42 -1.22
C ASN A 402 -5.11 9.13 -0.44
N GLU A 403 -5.72 8.12 -1.08
CA GLU A 403 -6.09 6.86 -0.44
C GLU A 403 -4.89 6.13 0.20
N ALA A 404 -3.72 6.12 -0.44
CA ALA A 404 -2.53 5.50 0.14
C ALA A 404 -2.10 6.22 1.42
N VAL A 405 -2.20 7.56 1.47
CA VAL A 405 -1.88 8.36 2.67
C VAL A 405 -2.92 8.18 3.77
N ILE A 406 -4.19 8.02 3.39
CA ILE A 406 -5.28 7.65 4.28
C ILE A 406 -4.98 6.30 4.93
N ARG A 407 -4.63 5.27 4.14
CA ARG A 407 -4.22 3.96 4.65
C ARG A 407 -3.02 4.06 5.59
N LEU A 408 -1.99 4.84 5.27
CA LEU A 408 -0.84 5.08 6.16
C LEU A 408 -1.23 5.73 7.49
N THR A 409 -2.21 6.62 7.46
CA THR A 409 -2.74 7.29 8.65
C THR A 409 -3.55 6.31 9.50
N ILE A 410 -4.36 5.45 8.87
CA ILE A 410 -5.09 4.37 9.53
C ILE A 410 -4.12 3.37 10.16
N ASP A 411 -3.06 2.95 9.44
CA ASP A 411 -1.98 2.11 9.97
C ASP A 411 -1.43 2.70 11.25
N ALA A 412 -1.12 3.99 11.25
CA ALA A 412 -0.56 4.65 12.42
C ALA A 412 -1.48 4.60 13.63
N ILE A 413 -2.77 4.85 13.43
CA ILE A 413 -3.79 4.85 14.48
C ILE A 413 -4.04 3.43 15.01
N LEU A 414 -4.26 2.47 14.11
CA LEU A 414 -4.56 1.09 14.48
C LEU A 414 -3.36 0.43 15.17
N LEU A 415 -2.16 0.53 14.58
CA LEU A 415 -0.97 -0.11 15.11
C LEU A 415 -0.58 0.42 16.48
N GLU A 416 -0.63 1.75 16.66
CA GLU A 416 -0.33 2.33 17.96
C GLU A 416 -1.37 1.95 19.02
N THR A 417 -2.66 1.96 18.66
CA THR A 417 -3.74 1.53 19.55
C THR A 417 -3.55 0.07 19.95
N MET A 418 -3.29 -0.82 19.00
CA MET A 418 -3.05 -2.24 19.31
C MET A 418 -1.78 -2.49 20.11
N ALA A 419 -0.68 -1.79 19.80
CA ALA A 419 0.54 -1.88 20.58
C ALA A 419 0.30 -1.47 22.04
N SER A 420 -0.48 -0.41 22.26
CA SER A 420 -0.87 0.04 23.60
C SER A 420 -1.67 -1.04 24.35
N ILE A 421 -2.65 -1.67 23.68
CA ILE A 421 -3.48 -2.75 24.26
C ILE A 421 -2.62 -3.95 24.62
N LYS A 422 -1.73 -4.38 23.72
CA LYS A 422 -0.87 -5.54 23.96
C LYS A 422 0.10 -5.34 25.12
N ARG A 423 0.62 -4.12 25.29
CA ARG A 423 1.52 -3.76 26.41
C ARG A 423 0.82 -3.81 27.75
N VAL A 424 -0.43 -3.33 27.83
CA VAL A 424 -1.18 -3.23 29.09
C VAL A 424 -1.84 -4.55 29.46
N GLU A 425 -2.40 -5.26 28.48
CA GLU A 425 -3.33 -6.38 28.73
C GLU A 425 -2.73 -7.76 28.41
N SER A 426 -1.44 -7.82 28.04
CA SER A 426 -0.71 -9.05 27.66
C SER A 426 -1.47 -9.92 26.64
N ARG A 427 -2.19 -9.28 25.70
CA ARG A 427 -3.01 -9.95 24.67
C ARG A 427 -2.15 -10.45 23.50
N LYS A 428 -1.32 -11.45 23.78
CA LYS A 428 -0.40 -12.04 22.79
C LYS A 428 -1.11 -12.67 21.59
N SER A 429 -2.37 -13.05 21.71
CA SER A 429 -3.15 -13.69 20.64
C SER A 429 -3.89 -12.71 19.71
N LEU A 430 -3.81 -11.40 19.96
CA LEU A 430 -4.35 -10.40 19.05
C LEU A 430 -3.43 -10.26 17.82
N GLN A 431 -4.00 -10.28 16.63
CA GLN A 431 -3.25 -10.19 15.38
C GLN A 431 -4.02 -9.34 14.37
N MET A 432 -3.28 -8.57 13.57
CA MET A 432 -3.84 -7.79 12.47
C MET A 432 -3.21 -8.26 11.17
N SER A 433 -3.95 -8.15 10.09
CA SER A 433 -3.46 -8.41 8.74
C SER A 433 -4.04 -7.40 7.78
N LEU A 434 -3.25 -7.11 6.75
CA LEU A 434 -3.52 -6.10 5.73
C LEU A 434 -3.98 -6.80 4.47
N GLU A 435 -4.85 -6.15 3.70
CA GLU A 435 -5.16 -6.51 2.31
C GLU A 435 -5.61 -7.96 2.11
N ASN A 436 -6.48 -8.44 2.99
CA ASN A 436 -6.87 -9.84 3.00
C ASN A 436 -7.88 -10.15 1.89
N PRO A 437 -7.50 -10.90 0.83
CA PRO A 437 -8.44 -11.38 -0.16
C PRO A 437 -9.48 -12.28 0.50
N ILE A 438 -10.72 -12.12 0.06
CA ILE A 438 -11.83 -12.97 0.44
C ILE A 438 -12.44 -13.60 -0.81
N ASN A 439 -12.71 -14.89 -0.71
CA ASN A 439 -13.46 -15.64 -1.70
C ASN A 439 -14.41 -16.57 -0.96
N TYR A 440 -15.72 -16.34 -1.11
CA TYR A 440 -16.71 -17.03 -0.30
C TYR A 440 -18.02 -17.30 -1.05
N VAL A 441 -18.48 -18.55 -1.04
CA VAL A 441 -19.78 -18.92 -1.62
C VAL A 441 -20.90 -18.62 -0.62
N TYR A 442 -21.68 -17.60 -0.94
CA TYR A 442 -22.79 -17.11 -0.13
C TYR A 442 -24.15 -17.49 -0.75
N ASN A 443 -25.11 -17.87 0.10
CA ASN A 443 -26.48 -18.11 -0.34
C ASN A 443 -27.24 -16.78 -0.27
N THR A 444 -27.34 -16.08 -1.40
CA THR A 444 -28.12 -14.84 -1.50
C THR A 444 -29.60 -15.18 -1.74
N ALA A 445 -30.48 -14.17 -1.67
CA ALA A 445 -31.89 -14.33 -2.04
C ALA A 445 -32.09 -14.81 -3.50
N GLU A 446 -31.12 -14.54 -4.38
CA GLU A 446 -31.14 -14.89 -5.81
C GLU A 446 -30.46 -16.23 -6.11
N GLY A 447 -29.94 -16.90 -5.09
CA GLY A 447 -29.20 -18.16 -5.22
C GLY A 447 -27.75 -18.06 -4.74
N LYS A 448 -26.98 -19.11 -5.01
CA LYS A 448 -25.56 -19.16 -4.66
C LYS A 448 -24.77 -18.19 -5.52
N LYS A 449 -24.02 -17.30 -4.89
CA LYS A 449 -23.06 -16.42 -5.53
C LYS A 449 -21.69 -16.60 -4.88
N GLN A 450 -20.65 -16.52 -5.68
CA GLN A 450 -19.27 -16.48 -5.19
C GLN A 450 -18.92 -15.01 -4.98
N LEU A 451 -18.83 -14.59 -3.72
CA LEU A 451 -18.51 -13.21 -3.38
C LEU A 451 -17.00 -13.07 -3.22
N THR A 452 -16.42 -12.13 -3.95
CA THR A 452 -14.97 -11.88 -3.98
C THR A 452 -14.66 -10.46 -3.53
N GLY A 453 -13.52 -10.25 -2.89
CA GLY A 453 -13.08 -8.91 -2.50
C GLY A 453 -11.73 -8.94 -1.82
N ARG A 454 -11.35 -7.81 -1.24
CA ARG A 454 -10.15 -7.63 -0.43
C ARG A 454 -10.50 -6.66 0.70
N MET A 455 -10.30 -7.09 1.93
CA MET A 455 -10.49 -6.24 3.11
C MET A 455 -9.19 -5.49 3.38
N ASP A 456 -9.24 -4.16 3.57
CA ASP A 456 -8.02 -3.39 3.81
C ASP A 456 -7.34 -3.80 5.11
N TYR A 457 -8.13 -3.97 6.17
CA TYR A 457 -7.64 -4.48 7.45
C TYR A 457 -8.59 -5.50 8.04
N THR A 458 -8.00 -6.51 8.65
CA THR A 458 -8.73 -7.37 9.55
C THR A 458 -7.95 -7.61 10.82
N LEU A 459 -8.66 -7.59 11.94
CA LEU A 459 -8.13 -7.91 13.25
C LEU A 459 -8.82 -9.17 13.78
N TRP A 460 -8.04 -10.15 14.18
CA TRP A 460 -8.56 -11.38 14.79
C TRP A 460 -7.82 -11.72 16.08
N TYR A 461 -8.47 -12.59 16.83
CA TYR A 461 -7.92 -13.18 18.04
C TYR A 461 -7.70 -14.68 17.82
N GLY A 462 -6.58 -15.22 18.31
CA GLY A 462 -6.25 -16.64 18.22
C GLY A 462 -5.16 -16.93 17.19
N LYS A 463 -5.04 -18.19 16.77
CA LYS A 463 -4.14 -18.54 15.66
C LYS A 463 -4.83 -18.19 14.34
N GLN A 464 -4.07 -17.74 13.34
CA GLN A 464 -4.60 -17.34 12.04
C GLN A 464 -5.43 -18.42 11.34
N ASN A 465 -4.97 -19.67 11.40
CA ASN A 465 -5.71 -20.81 10.85
C ASN A 465 -6.96 -21.14 11.67
N GLU A 466 -6.96 -20.83 12.96
CA GLU A 466 -8.10 -20.93 13.86
C GLU A 466 -8.84 -19.59 13.82
N ALA A 467 -9.49 -19.24 12.69
CA ALA A 467 -10.31 -18.03 12.49
C ALA A 467 -11.51 -17.92 13.48
N GLU A 468 -11.26 -18.06 14.78
CA GLU A 468 -12.18 -18.51 15.79
C GLU A 468 -12.92 -17.34 16.45
N THR A 469 -12.43 -16.10 16.32
CA THR A 469 -12.91 -15.03 17.21
C THR A 469 -13.00 -13.67 16.54
N LYS A 470 -14.22 -13.12 16.62
CA LYS A 470 -14.64 -11.72 16.53
C LYS A 470 -13.70 -10.86 15.70
N LEU A 471 -13.99 -10.84 14.41
CA LEU A 471 -13.25 -10.02 13.45
C LEU A 471 -13.68 -8.55 13.62
N MET A 472 -12.70 -7.66 13.54
CA MET A 472 -12.95 -6.27 13.18
C MET A 472 -12.45 -6.08 11.75
N VAL A 473 -13.34 -5.62 10.86
CA VAL A 473 -13.02 -5.26 9.47
C VAL A 473 -12.85 -3.76 9.40
N VAL A 474 -11.78 -3.27 8.78
CA VAL A 474 -11.64 -1.83 8.51
C VAL A 474 -11.54 -1.65 7.00
N GLU A 475 -12.37 -0.74 6.48
CA GLU A 475 -12.35 -0.30 5.09
C GLU A 475 -11.88 1.15 5.05
N ALA A 476 -10.77 1.39 4.36
CA ALA A 476 -10.24 2.71 4.07
C ALA A 476 -10.89 3.26 2.80
N LYS A 477 -11.15 4.56 2.78
CA LYS A 477 -11.76 5.22 1.62
C LYS A 477 -11.11 6.56 1.34
N ALA A 478 -11.16 6.99 0.09
CA ALA A 478 -10.86 8.36 -0.27
C ALA A 478 -11.81 9.34 0.44
N VAL A 479 -11.37 10.59 0.60
CA VAL A 479 -12.14 11.63 1.30
C VAL A 479 -13.54 11.77 0.70
N GLY A 480 -14.57 11.65 1.54
CA GLY A 480 -15.97 11.75 1.14
C GLY A 480 -16.61 10.44 0.65
N GLU A 481 -15.86 9.33 0.58
CA GLU A 481 -16.37 8.03 0.14
C GLU A 481 -16.69 7.04 1.28
N VAL A 482 -16.60 7.50 2.54
CA VAL A 482 -16.94 6.69 3.73
C VAL A 482 -18.29 5.96 3.62
N PRO A 483 -19.36 6.55 3.07
CA PRO A 483 -20.62 5.82 2.87
C PRO A 483 -20.48 4.54 2.03
N ALA A 484 -19.65 4.54 0.98
CA ALA A 484 -19.41 3.36 0.16
C ALA A 484 -18.60 2.31 0.94
N GLY A 485 -17.55 2.76 1.65
CA GLY A 485 -16.76 1.91 2.54
C GLY A 485 -17.59 1.24 3.63
N ARG A 486 -18.60 1.93 4.19
CA ARG A 486 -19.54 1.34 5.15
C ARG A 486 -20.23 0.10 4.58
N TYR A 487 -20.75 0.19 3.36
CA TYR A 487 -21.51 -0.91 2.76
C TYR A 487 -20.60 -2.10 2.39
N GLN A 488 -19.36 -1.82 1.98
CA GLN A 488 -18.32 -2.83 1.78
C GLN A 488 -17.97 -3.53 3.10
N ALA A 489 -17.69 -2.77 4.16
CA ALA A 489 -17.41 -3.31 5.49
C ALA A 489 -18.58 -4.16 6.02
N ILE A 490 -19.83 -3.69 5.93
CA ILE A 490 -21.03 -4.47 6.30
C ILE A 490 -21.10 -5.78 5.52
N SER A 491 -20.76 -5.75 4.23
CA SER A 491 -20.78 -6.93 3.38
C SER A 491 -19.77 -7.96 3.87
N TYR A 492 -18.52 -7.56 4.08
CA TYR A 492 -17.48 -8.44 4.63
C TYR A 492 -17.85 -9.00 6.00
N MET A 493 -18.38 -8.16 6.90
CA MET A 493 -18.88 -8.59 8.21
C MET A 493 -19.95 -9.69 8.09
N ALA A 494 -20.87 -9.58 7.12
CA ALA A 494 -21.91 -10.58 6.90
C ALA A 494 -21.33 -11.92 6.39
N LEU A 495 -20.32 -11.89 5.52
CA LEU A 495 -19.64 -13.09 5.04
C LEU A 495 -18.97 -13.83 6.18
N VAL A 496 -18.27 -13.08 7.05
CA VAL A 496 -17.60 -13.61 8.23
C VAL A 496 -18.64 -14.18 9.22
N GLN A 497 -19.75 -13.49 9.44
CA GLN A 497 -20.82 -13.97 10.31
C GLN A 497 -21.45 -15.27 9.80
N ASP A 498 -21.71 -15.37 8.50
CA ASP A 498 -22.23 -16.59 7.88
C ASP A 498 -21.23 -17.76 7.99
N ALA A 499 -19.96 -17.51 7.70
CA ALA A 499 -18.91 -18.52 7.82
C ALA A 499 -18.77 -19.02 9.27
N ARG A 500 -18.77 -18.11 10.26
CA ARG A 500 -18.79 -18.45 11.70
C ARG A 500 -19.98 -19.31 12.07
N ARG A 501 -21.18 -18.96 11.59
CA ARG A 501 -22.41 -19.70 11.84
C ARG A 501 -22.36 -21.11 11.25
N LYS A 502 -21.90 -21.26 10.00
CA LYS A 502 -21.71 -22.57 9.36
C LYS A 502 -20.68 -23.43 10.08
N ALA A 503 -19.65 -22.81 10.64
CA ALA A 503 -18.64 -23.48 11.46
C ALA A 503 -19.09 -23.77 12.91
N GLY A 504 -20.35 -23.50 13.27
CA GLY A 504 -20.89 -23.77 14.60
C GLY A 504 -20.29 -22.90 15.72
N ARG A 505 -19.72 -21.73 15.39
CA ARG A 505 -19.06 -20.86 16.36
C ARG A 505 -20.09 -20.10 17.20
N ALA A 506 -19.70 -19.72 18.42
CA ALA A 506 -20.57 -18.99 19.34
C ALA A 506 -21.09 -17.70 18.71
N LYS A 507 -22.39 -17.44 18.94
CA LYS A 507 -23.06 -16.18 18.57
C LYS A 507 -22.34 -15.02 19.26
N ALA A 508 -21.69 -14.18 18.46
CA ALA A 508 -20.98 -13.00 18.91
C ALA A 508 -21.22 -11.87 17.90
N PRO A 509 -21.16 -10.60 18.34
CA PRO A 509 -21.15 -9.49 17.42
C PRO A 509 -19.85 -9.46 16.61
N ILE A 510 -19.94 -8.89 15.41
CA ILE A 510 -18.81 -8.53 14.54
C ILE A 510 -18.76 -7.01 14.49
N TYR A 511 -17.55 -6.46 14.46
CA TYR A 511 -17.34 -5.02 14.37
C TYR A 511 -16.74 -4.66 13.02
N GLY A 512 -17.03 -3.44 12.57
CA GLY A 512 -16.46 -2.86 11.37
C GLY A 512 -16.11 -1.40 11.60
N ILE A 513 -15.21 -0.87 10.79
CA ILE A 513 -14.96 0.56 10.64
C ILE A 513 -14.94 0.87 9.14
N ALA A 514 -15.56 1.97 8.75
CA ALA A 514 -15.29 2.61 7.47
C ALA A 514 -14.77 4.02 7.76
N THR A 515 -13.67 4.42 7.11
CA THR A 515 -13.07 5.73 7.39
C THR A 515 -12.22 6.26 6.23
N ASP A 516 -12.18 7.58 6.10
CA ASP A 516 -11.24 8.33 5.26
C ASP A 516 -10.23 9.13 6.11
N THR A 517 -10.04 8.70 7.37
CA THR A 517 -9.28 9.34 8.45
C THR A 517 -9.90 10.59 9.06
N LYS A 518 -10.73 11.33 8.31
CA LYS A 518 -11.44 12.51 8.80
C LYS A 518 -12.77 12.10 9.43
N ASP A 519 -13.55 11.31 8.71
CA ASP A 519 -14.82 10.76 9.16
C ASP A 519 -14.66 9.26 9.47
N TRP A 520 -15.27 8.84 10.57
CA TRP A 520 -15.19 7.48 11.09
C TRP A 520 -16.59 6.94 11.33
N GLU A 521 -16.97 5.90 10.59
CA GLU A 521 -18.19 5.15 10.85
C GLU A 521 -17.86 3.81 11.51
N PHE A 522 -18.16 3.71 12.80
CA PHE A 522 -18.08 2.48 13.58
C PHE A 522 -19.33 1.65 13.36
N ILE A 523 -19.15 0.39 13.01
CA ILE A 523 -20.22 -0.51 12.60
C ILE A 523 -20.25 -1.69 13.57
N ARG A 524 -21.44 -2.06 14.03
CA ARG A 524 -21.64 -3.25 14.83
C ARG A 524 -22.74 -4.10 14.20
N MET A 525 -22.42 -5.36 13.91
CA MET A 525 -23.40 -6.36 13.49
C MET A 525 -23.59 -7.36 14.62
N ASP A 526 -24.80 -7.46 15.15
CA ASP A 526 -25.10 -8.46 16.16
C ASP A 526 -25.19 -9.89 15.59
N ALA A 527 -25.33 -10.88 16.47
CA ALA A 527 -25.37 -12.28 16.04
C ALA A 527 -26.62 -12.65 15.21
N THR A 528 -27.62 -11.76 15.14
CA THR A 528 -28.86 -11.93 14.36
C THR A 528 -28.83 -11.22 13.02
N GLY A 529 -27.75 -10.47 12.72
CA GLY A 529 -27.61 -9.70 11.49
C GLY A 529 -28.24 -8.30 11.57
N VAL A 530 -28.49 -7.78 12.78
CA VAL A 530 -28.89 -6.38 12.97
C VAL A 530 -27.64 -5.51 13.00
N VAL A 531 -27.63 -4.47 12.18
CA VAL A 531 -26.50 -3.55 11.99
C VAL A 531 -26.79 -2.18 12.60
N ASP A 532 -25.87 -1.71 13.43
CA ASP A 532 -25.83 -0.37 13.98
C ASP A 532 -24.59 0.40 13.51
N VAL A 533 -24.71 1.72 13.36
CA VAL A 533 -23.64 2.58 12.84
C VAL A 533 -23.53 3.85 13.69
N HIS A 534 -22.31 4.17 14.11
CA HIS A 534 -21.97 5.38 14.86
C HIS A 534 -20.92 6.18 14.11
N ALA A 535 -21.27 7.41 13.72
CA ALA A 535 -20.39 8.31 12.98
C ALA A 535 -19.70 9.31 13.93
N LEU A 536 -18.41 9.55 13.71
CA LEU A 536 -17.57 10.50 14.43
C LEU A 536 -16.67 11.25 13.44
N SER A 537 -16.21 12.43 13.82
CA SER A 537 -15.27 13.24 13.06
C SER A 537 -13.98 13.47 13.84
N TRP A 538 -12.85 13.01 13.30
CA TRP A 538 -11.53 13.18 13.88
C TRP A 538 -11.17 14.66 14.06
N ASP A 539 -11.32 15.45 12.98
CA ASP A 539 -11.04 16.89 12.99
C ASP A 539 -12.11 17.71 13.75
N GLY A 540 -13.27 17.10 14.03
CA GLY A 540 -14.31 17.64 14.92
C GLY A 540 -13.95 17.64 16.41
N GLY A 541 -12.74 17.20 16.77
CA GLY A 541 -12.30 17.08 18.17
C GLY A 541 -12.79 15.81 18.87
N GLU A 542 -13.21 14.80 18.09
CA GLU A 542 -13.65 13.49 18.59
C GLU A 542 -12.54 12.43 18.48
N ASP A 543 -11.29 12.83 18.21
CA ASP A 543 -10.11 11.98 18.10
C ASP A 543 -9.93 11.04 19.31
N ASN A 544 -10.14 11.55 20.52
CA ASN A 544 -10.12 10.76 21.74
C ASN A 544 -11.27 9.72 21.81
N ILE A 545 -12.45 10.04 21.28
CA ILE A 545 -13.60 9.11 21.21
C ILE A 545 -13.29 8.01 20.20
N VAL A 546 -12.74 8.34 19.04
CA VAL A 546 -12.30 7.38 18.01
C VAL A 546 -11.32 6.37 18.60
N ILE A 547 -10.24 6.83 19.24
CA ILE A 547 -9.25 5.94 19.88
C ILE A 547 -9.89 5.08 20.97
N SER A 548 -10.79 5.66 21.76
CA SER A 548 -11.50 4.93 22.82
C SER A 548 -12.40 3.83 22.28
N LEU A 549 -13.11 4.08 21.16
CA LEU A 549 -13.97 3.09 20.52
C LEU A 549 -13.16 1.99 19.84
N ILE A 550 -12.05 2.31 19.17
CA ILE A 550 -11.14 1.28 18.65
C ILE A 550 -10.66 0.40 19.80
N HIS A 551 -10.24 0.99 20.91
CA HIS A 551 -9.80 0.23 22.08
C HIS A 551 -10.92 -0.63 22.69
N LYS A 552 -12.15 -0.09 22.78
CA LYS A 552 -13.32 -0.84 23.26
C LYS A 552 -13.65 -2.02 22.35
N ILE A 553 -13.68 -1.81 21.04
CA ILE A 553 -13.97 -2.84 20.03
C ILE A 553 -12.91 -3.94 20.08
N VAL A 554 -11.63 -3.58 20.02
CA VAL A 554 -10.52 -4.53 20.13
C VAL A 554 -10.64 -5.31 21.45
N HIS A 555 -11.02 -4.63 22.52
CA HIS A 555 -11.22 -5.26 23.81
C HIS A 555 -12.35 -6.29 23.81
N GLU A 556 -13.53 -5.92 23.34
CA GLU A 556 -14.68 -6.81 23.24
C GLU A 556 -14.47 -7.96 22.24
N ALA A 557 -13.74 -7.69 21.16
CA ALA A 557 -13.34 -8.67 20.14
C ALA A 557 -12.37 -9.72 20.70
N SER A 558 -11.47 -9.31 21.59
CA SER A 558 -10.49 -10.22 22.21
C SER A 558 -11.00 -10.95 23.45
N CYS A 559 -12.10 -10.50 24.07
CA CYS A 559 -12.71 -11.21 25.19
C CYS A 559 -13.30 -12.55 24.72
N PRO A 560 -12.84 -13.70 25.25
CA PRO A 560 -13.41 -15.00 24.88
C PRO A 560 -14.90 -15.02 25.22
N SER A 561 -15.73 -15.45 24.26
CA SER A 561 -17.11 -15.79 24.59
C SER A 561 -17.07 -16.92 25.62
N PRO A 562 -17.89 -16.90 26.69
CA PRO A 562 -17.92 -17.97 27.68
C PRO A 562 -18.15 -19.31 26.96
N ALA A 563 -17.10 -20.14 26.90
CA ALA A 563 -17.16 -21.40 26.19
C ALA A 563 -18.07 -22.37 26.94
N SER A 564 -19.09 -22.88 26.25
CA SER A 564 -19.79 -24.08 26.68
C SER A 564 -18.86 -25.30 26.52
N SER A 565 -18.25 -25.70 27.64
CA SER A 565 -17.79 -27.05 28.03
C SER A 565 -16.89 -27.91 27.10
N ASN A 566 -15.70 -28.21 27.61
CA ASN A 566 -15.12 -29.56 27.84
C ASN A 566 -15.14 -30.62 26.71
N THR A 567 -14.61 -30.32 25.53
CA THR A 567 -14.13 -31.37 24.63
C THR A 567 -12.74 -31.03 24.09
N VAL A 568 -11.76 -31.89 24.36
CA VAL A 568 -10.32 -31.74 24.05
C VAL A 568 -10.02 -32.17 22.60
N THR A 569 -10.97 -32.03 21.69
CA THR A 569 -10.78 -32.33 20.27
C THR A 569 -10.56 -31.03 19.50
N ARG A 570 -9.53 -31.00 18.65
CA ARG A 570 -9.26 -29.89 17.73
C ARG A 570 -10.53 -29.63 16.91
N GLN A 571 -11.15 -28.46 17.08
CA GLN A 571 -12.22 -28.03 16.19
C GLN A 571 -11.62 -27.73 14.81
N LYS A 572 -12.30 -28.17 13.75
CA LYS A 572 -11.91 -27.81 12.37
C LYS A 572 -11.98 -26.29 12.20
N THR A 573 -11.09 -25.74 11.38
CA THR A 573 -11.03 -24.29 11.14
C THR A 573 -12.25 -23.81 10.35
N ILE A 574 -12.52 -22.50 10.35
CA ILE A 574 -13.59 -21.95 9.50
C ILE A 574 -13.29 -22.25 8.02
N GLU A 575 -12.04 -22.11 7.61
CA GLU A 575 -11.58 -22.47 6.27
C GLU A 575 -11.87 -23.93 5.94
N GLU A 576 -11.47 -24.87 6.82
CA GLU A 576 -11.69 -26.31 6.64
C GLU A 576 -13.19 -26.67 6.57
N LEU A 577 -14.05 -25.91 7.24
CA LEU A 577 -15.49 -26.18 7.32
C LEU A 577 -16.32 -25.48 6.24
N THR A 578 -15.85 -24.35 5.73
CA THR A 578 -16.68 -23.47 4.89
C THR A 578 -16.02 -23.07 3.58
N GLY A 579 -14.73 -23.35 3.41
CA GLY A 579 -13.94 -22.82 2.29
C GLY A 579 -13.74 -21.31 2.36
N PHE A 580 -14.07 -20.67 3.48
CA PHE A 580 -13.74 -19.26 3.70
C PHE A 580 -12.23 -19.16 3.86
N VAL A 581 -11.58 -18.61 2.82
CA VAL A 581 -10.15 -18.37 2.84
C VAL A 581 -9.93 -16.86 2.98
N ALA A 582 -9.28 -16.47 4.07
CA ALA A 582 -8.59 -15.19 4.19
C ALA A 582 -7.09 -15.51 4.21
N LYS A 583 -6.42 -15.42 3.05
CA LYS A 583 -4.97 -15.61 2.96
C LYS A 583 -4.28 -14.28 3.28
N ASN A 584 -3.14 -14.34 3.98
CA ASN A 584 -2.17 -13.24 3.97
C ASN A 584 -1.23 -13.37 2.79
#